data_AF-A0A2W4L380-F1
#
_entry.id   AF-A0A2W4L380-F1
#
_cell.length_a   1.000
_cell.length_b   1.000
_cell.length_c   1.000
_cell.angle_alpha   90.00
_cell.angle_beta   90.00
_cell.angle_gamma   90.00
#
_symmetry.space_group_name_H-M   'P 1'
#
loop_
_entity.id
_entity.type
_entity.pdbx_description
1 polymer ?
#
loop_
_entity_poly.entity_id
_entity_poly.type
_entity_poly.pdbx_seq_one_letter_code
_entity_poly.pdbx_strand_id
1 'polypeptide(L)'
;MSAIDPRNPEIRLSEDAVPAYIFVIIAVVTLLFLGGIGWAWILYHDRAAALGGFPVPATIERAPRDISGVKQTPILYDRRGQRLREEQLRRLESFGWVDRRGGIVHIPIDDAIDWLVEEER
;
A
#
# COMPACT_ATOMS: atom_id res chain seq x y z
N MET A 1 -43.68 -28.66 60.23
CA MET A 1 -42.51 -28.31 61.04
C MET A 1 -41.28 -28.77 60.26
N SER A 2 -40.73 -27.90 59.40
CA SER A 2 -39.63 -28.24 58.47
C SER A 2 -38.31 -27.79 59.08
N ALA A 3 -37.30 -28.67 59.06
CA ALA A 3 -35.98 -28.44 59.66
C ALA A 3 -35.15 -27.44 58.83
N ILE A 4 -34.51 -26.50 59.52
CA ILE A 4 -33.60 -25.50 58.95
C ILE A 4 -32.21 -26.14 58.80
N ASP A 5 -31.66 -26.18 57.58
CA ASP A 5 -30.30 -26.62 57.27
C ASP A 5 -29.29 -25.51 57.63
N PRO A 6 -28.33 -25.74 58.56
CA PRO A 6 -27.40 -24.72 59.03
C PRO A 6 -26.26 -24.36 58.05
N ARG A 7 -26.17 -25.01 56.89
CA ARG A 7 -25.03 -24.85 55.96
C ARG A 7 -25.25 -23.86 54.83
N ASN A 8 -26.46 -23.31 54.68
CA ASN A 8 -26.77 -22.34 53.64
C ASN A 8 -27.33 -21.07 54.29
N PRO A 9 -26.49 -20.06 54.60
CA PRO A 9 -27.01 -18.78 55.08
C PRO A 9 -27.93 -18.23 54.00
N GLU A 10 -29.20 -18.02 54.32
CA GLU A 10 -30.23 -17.52 53.42
C GLU A 10 -29.66 -16.39 52.56
N ILE A 11 -29.35 -16.66 51.29
CA ILE A 11 -28.96 -15.63 50.33
C ILE A 11 -30.23 -14.82 50.08
N ARG A 12 -30.43 -13.79 50.88
CA ARG A 12 -31.48 -12.80 50.70
C ARG A 12 -31.07 -11.93 49.51
N LEU A 13 -31.45 -12.37 48.31
CA LEU A 13 -31.39 -11.55 47.12
C LEU A 13 -32.40 -10.41 47.33
N SER A 14 -31.94 -9.27 47.84
CA SER A 14 -32.76 -8.05 47.86
C SER A 14 -33.08 -7.72 46.42
N GLU A 15 -34.37 -7.52 46.13
CA GLU A 15 -34.82 -7.13 44.80
C GLU A 15 -34.13 -5.82 44.41
N ASP A 16 -33.17 -5.92 43.48
CA ASP A 16 -32.30 -4.81 43.08
C ASP A 16 -33.11 -3.91 42.14
N ALA A 17 -33.93 -3.06 42.74
CA ALA A 17 -34.84 -2.17 42.02
C ALA A 17 -34.04 -1.00 41.43
N VAL A 18 -33.63 -1.15 40.17
CA VAL A 18 -33.02 -0.05 39.41
C VAL A 18 -34.07 1.04 39.19
N PRO A 19 -33.86 2.27 39.66
CA PRO A 19 -34.82 3.34 39.48
C PRO A 19 -35.02 3.68 38.00
N ALA A 20 -36.27 3.85 37.57
CA ALA A 20 -36.62 4.12 36.17
C ALA A 20 -35.92 5.37 35.59
N TYR A 21 -35.59 6.37 36.43
CA TYR A 21 -34.89 7.57 35.99
C TYR A 21 -33.48 7.29 35.46
N ILE A 22 -32.82 6.19 35.86
CA ILE A 22 -31.49 5.82 35.36
C ILE A 22 -31.56 5.52 33.86
N PHE A 23 -32.60 4.82 33.41
CA PHE A 23 -32.80 4.56 31.97
C PHE A 23 -33.05 5.85 31.20
N VAL A 24 -33.79 6.81 31.79
CA VAL A 24 -34.01 8.13 31.18
C VAL A 24 -32.70 8.90 31.05
N ILE A 25 -31.86 8.89 32.09
CA ILE A 25 -30.53 9.53 32.05
C ILE A 25 -29.66 8.90 30.96
N ILE A 26 -29.59 7.56 30.91
CA ILE A 26 -28.81 6.85 29.88
C ILE A 26 -29.33 7.20 28.48
N ALA A 27 -30.65 7.23 28.28
CA ALA A 27 -31.24 7.58 27.00
C ALA A 27 -30.88 9.02 26.58
N VAL A 28 -30.98 9.99 27.50
CA VAL A 28 -30.64 11.39 27.25
C VAL A 28 -29.16 11.54 26.92
N VAL A 29 -28.27 10.92 27.71
CA VAL A 29 -26.82 10.96 27.48
C VAL A 29 -26.50 10.36 26.11
N THR A 30 -27.07 9.20 25.79
CA THR A 30 -26.88 8.54 24.49
C THR A 30 -27.32 9.45 23.34
N LEU A 31 -28.48 10.10 23.48
CA LEU A 31 -29.02 10.98 22.45
C LEU A 31 -28.17 12.24 22.27
N LEU A 32 -27.62 12.80 23.35
CA LEU A 32 -26.65 13.90 23.29
C LEU A 32 -25.36 13.51 22.59
N PHE A 33 -24.83 12.32 22.87
CA PHE A 33 -23.63 11.80 22.19
C PHE A 33 -23.87 11.60 20.69
N LEU A 34 -24.98 10.93 20.32
CA LEU A 34 -25.34 10.72 18.92
C LEU A 34 -25.58 12.05 18.19
N GLY A 35 -26.27 13.00 18.84
CA GLY A 35 -26.49 14.34 18.33
C GLY A 35 -25.17 15.11 18.13
N GLY A 36 -24.25 15.03 19.09
CA GLY A 36 -22.93 15.65 19.01
C GLY A 36 -22.07 15.06 17.89
N ILE A 37 -22.07 13.73 17.72
CA ILE A 37 -21.36 13.06 16.62
C ILE A 37 -21.95 13.48 15.27
N GLY A 38 -23.28 13.49 15.13
CA GLY A 38 -23.95 13.93 13.91
C GLY A 38 -23.64 15.39 13.58
N TRP A 39 -23.67 16.27 14.59
CA TRP A 39 -23.33 17.69 14.43
C TRP A 39 -21.86 17.89 14.01
N ALA A 40 -20.94 17.18 14.65
CA ALA A 40 -19.52 17.21 14.29
C ALA A 40 -19.28 16.69 12.86
N TRP A 41 -20.03 15.66 12.43
CA TRP A 41 -19.96 15.13 11.07
C TRP A 41 -20.41 16.16 10.03
N ILE A 42 -21.53 16.84 10.27
CA ILE A 42 -22.04 17.92 9.38
C ILE A 42 -21.00 19.03 9.28
N LEU A 43 -20.49 19.52 10.41
CA LEU A 43 -19.48 20.58 10.43
C LEU A 43 -18.19 20.17 9.70
N TYR A 44 -17.75 18.92 9.87
CA TYR A 44 -16.59 18.38 9.16
C TYR A 44 -16.83 18.32 7.66
N HIS A 45 -18.00 17.86 7.21
CA HIS A 45 -18.32 17.78 5.79
C HIS A 45 -18.42 19.16 5.15
N ASP A 46 -19.07 20.11 5.81
CA ASP A 46 -19.17 21.49 5.33
C ASP A 46 -17.80 22.17 5.24
N ARG A 47 -16.94 21.97 6.25
CA ARG A 47 -15.56 22.48 6.25
C ARG A 47 -14.69 21.78 5.21
N ALA A 48 -14.80 20.46 5.06
CA ALA A 48 -14.04 19.69 4.07
C ALA A 48 -14.46 20.06 2.64
N ALA A 49 -15.75 20.31 2.41
CA ALA A 49 -16.26 20.83 1.14
C ALA A 49 -15.76 22.27 0.88
N ALA A 50 -15.76 23.13 1.91
CA ALA A 50 -15.24 24.49 1.79
C ALA A 50 -13.72 24.54 1.56
N LEU A 51 -12.98 23.54 2.02
CA LEU A 51 -11.53 23.40 1.82
C LEU A 51 -11.17 22.74 0.48
N GLY A 52 -12.16 22.40 -0.37
CA GLY A 52 -11.94 21.94 -1.75
C GLY A 52 -11.27 20.57 -1.89
N GLY A 53 -11.21 19.79 -0.80
CA GLY A 53 -10.37 18.60 -0.72
C GLY A 53 -8.88 18.92 -0.74
N PHE A 54 -8.04 18.02 -0.21
CA PHE A 54 -6.62 18.12 -0.49
C PHE A 54 -6.44 18.05 -2.02
N PRO A 55 -5.59 18.90 -2.64
CA PRO A 55 -5.27 18.74 -4.04
C PRO A 55 -4.68 17.33 -4.20
N VAL A 56 -5.48 16.40 -4.70
CA VAL A 56 -4.98 15.14 -5.21
C VAL A 56 -4.22 15.56 -6.46
N PRO A 57 -2.88 15.49 -6.51
CA PRO A 57 -2.15 15.88 -7.70
C PRO A 57 -2.72 15.05 -8.85
N ALA A 58 -3.38 15.73 -9.80
CA ALA A 58 -4.08 15.14 -10.94
C ALA A 58 -3.15 14.31 -11.84
N THR A 59 -1.87 14.38 -11.57
CA THR A 59 -0.85 13.55 -12.16
C THR A 59 0.06 13.07 -11.02
N ILE A 60 -0.16 11.84 -10.55
CA ILE A 60 1.00 11.02 -10.19
C ILE A 60 1.69 10.73 -11.53
N GLU A 61 2.35 11.74 -12.09
CA GLU A 61 3.34 11.57 -13.12
C GLU A 61 4.46 10.79 -12.45
N ARG A 62 4.30 9.46 -12.46
CA ARG A 62 5.17 8.45 -11.82
C ARG A 62 5.98 9.02 -10.67
N ALA A 63 5.46 8.90 -9.44
CA ALA A 63 6.25 9.11 -8.24
C ALA A 63 7.68 8.57 -8.47
N PRO A 64 8.73 9.36 -8.19
CA PRO A 64 10.10 8.91 -8.37
C PRO A 64 10.25 7.53 -7.71
N ARG A 65 10.63 6.53 -8.51
CA ARG A 65 10.82 5.15 -8.02
C ARG A 65 11.97 5.01 -7.02
N ASP A 66 12.68 6.10 -6.78
CA ASP A 66 13.73 6.27 -5.79
C ASP A 66 13.30 7.38 -4.83
N ILE A 67 12.92 6.99 -3.61
CA ILE A 67 12.76 7.90 -2.48
C ILE A 67 13.96 7.63 -1.58
N SER A 68 14.78 8.66 -1.30
CA SER A 68 15.96 8.54 -0.43
C SER A 68 16.98 7.47 -0.88
N GLY A 69 17.15 7.27 -2.19
CA GLY A 69 18.09 6.28 -2.75
C GLY A 69 17.66 4.81 -2.60
N VAL A 70 16.46 4.56 -2.07
CA VAL A 70 15.91 3.22 -1.91
C VAL A 70 14.87 2.96 -2.99
N LYS A 71 15.11 1.91 -3.80
CA LYS A 71 14.21 1.48 -4.87
C LYS A 71 13.00 0.78 -4.28
N GLN A 72 11.83 1.41 -4.39
CA GLN A 72 10.56 0.87 -3.90
C GLN A 72 9.68 0.31 -5.03
N THR A 73 10.29 -0.39 -6.00
CA THR A 73 9.51 -1.04 -7.07
C THR A 73 9.17 -2.47 -6.64
N PRO A 74 7.90 -2.89 -6.64
CA PRO A 74 7.53 -4.27 -6.35
C PRO A 74 8.23 -5.24 -7.31
N ILE A 75 8.88 -6.28 -6.77
CA ILE A 75 9.76 -7.20 -7.50
C ILE A 75 9.07 -7.81 -8.73
N LEU A 76 7.77 -8.10 -8.65
CA LEU A 76 6.98 -8.73 -9.72
C LEU A 76 6.76 -7.82 -10.95
N TYR A 77 6.96 -6.51 -10.84
CA TYR A 77 6.74 -5.55 -11.94
C TYR A 77 8.02 -4.85 -12.42
N ASP A 78 9.20 -5.24 -11.90
CA ASP A 78 10.45 -4.60 -12.29
C ASP A 78 10.96 -5.10 -13.65
N ARG A 79 10.57 -4.41 -14.72
CA ARG A 79 11.09 -4.65 -16.08
C ARG A 79 12.40 -3.90 -16.39
N ARG A 80 13.05 -3.27 -15.40
CA ARG A 80 14.29 -2.52 -15.66
C ARG A 80 15.43 -3.40 -16.16
N GLY A 81 15.55 -4.63 -15.66
CA GLY A 81 16.58 -5.58 -16.12
C GLY A 81 16.44 -5.93 -17.61
N GLN A 82 15.20 -6.13 -18.07
CA GLN A 82 14.90 -6.39 -19.48
C GLN A 82 15.26 -5.19 -20.36
N ARG A 83 14.89 -3.97 -19.95
CA ARG A 83 15.22 -2.73 -20.67
C ARG A 83 16.72 -2.46 -20.72
N LEU A 84 17.42 -2.68 -19.61
CA LEU A 84 18.87 -2.51 -19.55
C LEU A 84 19.57 -3.50 -20.48
N ARG A 85 19.11 -4.76 -20.52
CA ARG A 85 19.60 -5.76 -21.46
C ARG A 85 19.36 -5.35 -22.91
N GLU A 86 18.17 -4.87 -23.26
CA GLU A 86 17.84 -4.38 -24.61
C GLU A 86 18.67 -3.15 -25.02
N GLU A 87 18.97 -2.25 -24.08
CA GLU A 87 19.84 -1.10 -24.32
C GLU A 87 21.30 -1.54 -24.54
N GLN A 88 21.80 -2.47 -23.73
CA GLN A 88 23.14 -3.02 -23.89
C GLN A 88 23.28 -3.78 -25.21
N LEU A 89 22.28 -4.58 -25.59
CA LEU A 89 22.26 -5.32 -26.85
C LEU A 89 22.28 -4.37 -28.05
N ARG A 90 21.39 -3.35 -28.05
CA ARG A 90 21.39 -2.31 -29.08
C ARG A 90 22.71 -1.55 -29.15
N ARG A 91 23.36 -1.33 -28.01
CA ARG A 91 24.67 -0.68 -27.97
C ARG A 91 25.74 -1.57 -28.60
N LEU A 92 25.75 -2.85 -28.24
CA LEU A 92 26.66 -3.86 -28.77
C LEU A 92 26.52 -3.97 -30.30
N GLU A 93 25.29 -4.07 -30.80
CA GLU A 93 24.96 -4.08 -32.23
C GLU A 93 25.33 -2.78 -32.95
N SER A 94 25.33 -1.63 -32.24
CA SER A 94 25.65 -0.32 -32.83
C SER A 94 27.14 -0.01 -32.94
N PHE A 95 28.02 -0.71 -32.21
CA PHE A 95 29.46 -0.50 -32.25
C PHE A 95 30.10 -1.19 -33.48
N GLY A 96 29.62 -0.83 -34.67
CA GLY A 96 30.18 -1.24 -35.96
C GLY A 96 31.02 -0.14 -36.59
N TRP A 97 32.11 0.28 -35.94
CA TRP A 97 33.04 1.25 -36.55
C TRP A 97 34.07 0.49 -37.39
N VAL A 98 33.91 0.51 -38.71
CA VAL A 98 34.94 0.05 -39.65
C VAL A 98 35.98 1.15 -39.80
N ASP A 99 37.07 1.10 -39.03
CA ASP A 99 38.24 1.96 -39.29
C ASP A 99 39.07 1.38 -40.43
N ARG A 100 38.76 1.81 -41.67
CA ARG A 100 39.49 1.41 -42.88
C ARG A 100 40.96 1.87 -42.88
N ARG A 101 41.36 2.82 -42.03
CA ARG A 101 42.77 3.28 -41.97
C ARG A 101 43.60 2.51 -40.94
N GLY A 102 42.95 1.98 -39.90
CA GLY A 102 43.61 1.24 -38.82
C GLY A 102 43.71 -0.27 -39.02
N GLY A 103 43.01 -0.86 -40.00
CA GLY A 103 43.03 -2.31 -40.26
C GLY A 103 42.33 -3.15 -39.19
N ILE A 104 41.52 -2.53 -38.33
CA ILE A 104 40.79 -3.20 -37.24
C ILE A 104 39.33 -3.31 -37.65
N VAL A 105 38.86 -4.56 -37.82
CA VAL A 105 37.45 -4.87 -38.06
C VAL A 105 36.89 -5.47 -36.76
N HIS A 106 35.87 -4.84 -36.19
CA HIS A 106 35.13 -5.42 -35.06
C HIS A 106 33.97 -6.25 -35.61
N ILE A 107 34.07 -7.57 -35.45
CA ILE A 107 33.02 -8.53 -35.82
C ILE A 107 32.22 -8.82 -34.55
N PRO A 108 30.87 -8.75 -34.59
CA PRO A 108 30.04 -9.21 -33.48
C PRO A 108 30.42 -10.63 -33.08
N ILE A 109 30.43 -10.93 -31.78
CA ILE A 109 30.90 -12.23 -31.28
C ILE A 109 30.08 -13.39 -31.84
N ASP A 110 28.78 -13.18 -32.08
CA ASP A 110 27.89 -14.20 -32.63
C ASP A 110 28.32 -14.59 -34.05
N ASP A 111 28.58 -13.60 -34.92
CA ASP A 111 29.08 -13.83 -36.29
C ASP A 111 30.46 -14.51 -36.29
N ALA A 112 31.34 -14.14 -35.34
CA ALA A 112 32.66 -14.74 -35.21
C ALA A 112 32.61 -16.22 -34.77
N ILE A 113 31.63 -16.58 -33.93
CA ILE A 113 31.39 -17.97 -33.54
C ILE A 113 30.88 -18.76 -34.75
N ASP A 114 29.94 -18.22 -35.51
CA ASP A 114 29.39 -18.88 -36.69
C ASP A 114 30.48 -19.15 -37.74
N TRP A 115 31.38 -18.19 -38.00
CA TRP A 115 32.50 -18.39 -38.91
C TRP A 115 33.48 -19.47 -38.44
N LEU A 116 33.78 -19.52 -37.14
CA LEU A 116 34.65 -20.56 -36.58
C LEU A 116 34.04 -21.95 -36.72
N VAL A 117 32.74 -22.08 -36.53
CA VAL A 117 32.02 -23.36 -36.65
C VAL A 117 31.91 -23.81 -38.11
N GLU A 118 31.77 -22.88 -39.05
CA GLU A 118 31.72 -23.16 -40.48
C GLU A 118 33.10 -23.55 -41.04
N GLU A 119 34.19 -22.96 -40.53
CA GLU A 119 35.57 -23.26 -40.97
C GLU A 119 36.09 -24.63 -40.49
N GLU A 120 35.58 -25.15 -39.37
CA GLU A 120 35.93 -26.46 -38.80
C GLU A 120 35.12 -27.64 -39.40
N ARG A 121 34.35 -27.43 -40.48
CA ARG A 121 33.54 -28.45 -41.16
C ARG A 121 34.13 -28.89 -42.50
#